data_AF-A0A2H9LK44-F1
#
_entry.id   AF-A0A2H9LK44-F1
#
_cell.length_a   1.000
_cell.length_b   1.000
_cell.length_c   1.000
_cell.angle_alpha   90.00
_cell.angle_beta   90.00
_cell.angle_gamma   90.00
#
_symmetry.space_group_name_H-M   'P 1'
#
loop_
_entity.id
_entity.type
_entity.pdbx_description
1 polymer ?
#
loop_
_entity_poly.entity_id
_entity_poly.type
_entity_poly.pdbx_seq_one_letter_code
_entity_poly.pdbx_strand_id
1 'polypeptide(L)'
;MSKDMRYYKGKYKVKVLSESKGSWIVEALESFEDDIQGTKTKVKAGERRIVAPNLLFKKEDLPPPIREHVYELKMEKKLKHLIDEEEKKEDKTD
;
A
#
# COMPACT_ATOMS: atom_id res chain seq x y z
N MET A 1 -3.06 -23.29 16.08
CA MET A 1 -2.67 -21.90 15.78
C MET A 1 -1.53 -21.95 14.77
N SER A 2 -1.86 -21.97 13.48
CA SER A 2 -0.85 -21.94 12.41
C SER A 2 -0.12 -20.62 12.48
N LYS A 3 1.21 -20.67 12.60
CA LYS A 3 2.07 -19.48 12.62
C LYS A 3 2.19 -18.98 11.19
N ASP A 4 1.25 -18.17 10.74
CA ASP A 4 1.32 -17.59 9.41
C ASP A 4 2.42 -16.53 9.38
N MET A 5 3.48 -16.81 8.61
CA MET A 5 4.56 -15.88 8.34
C MET A 5 4.15 -14.94 7.21
N ARG A 6 4.46 -13.65 7.37
CA ARG A 6 4.20 -12.60 6.39
C ARG A 6 5.35 -11.61 6.33
N TYR A 7 5.28 -10.73 5.34
CA TYR A 7 6.26 -9.68 5.09
C TYR A 7 5.61 -8.33 5.32
N TYR A 8 6.06 -7.63 6.36
CA TYR A 8 5.68 -6.27 6.67
C TYR A 8 6.34 -5.30 5.67
N LYS A 9 5.53 -4.43 5.05
CA LYS A 9 5.92 -3.54 3.95
C LYS A 9 6.60 -4.28 2.79
N GLY A 10 6.32 -5.57 2.63
CA GLY A 10 6.88 -6.43 1.57
C GLY A 10 8.33 -6.86 1.79
N LYS A 11 8.99 -6.37 2.86
CA LYS A 11 10.42 -6.58 3.09
C LYS A 11 10.72 -7.32 4.39
N TYR A 12 10.07 -6.94 5.49
CA TYR A 12 10.49 -7.37 6.82
C TYR A 12 9.70 -8.60 7.28
N LYS A 13 10.39 -9.66 7.70
CA LYS A 13 9.76 -10.89 8.15
C LYS A 13 9.06 -10.69 9.49
N VAL A 14 7.77 -11.01 9.51
CA VAL A 14 6.93 -10.96 10.71
C VAL A 14 6.08 -12.22 10.82
N LYS A 15 5.72 -12.55 12.06
CA LYS A 15 4.85 -13.67 12.38
C LYS A 15 3.52 -13.15 12.89
N VAL A 16 2.42 -13.59 12.30
CA VAL A 16 1.08 -13.19 12.72
C VAL A 16 0.72 -13.94 14.01
N LEU A 17 0.36 -13.19 15.05
CA LEU A 17 -0.09 -13.73 16.34
C LEU A 17 -1.62 -13.71 16.47
N SER A 18 -2.26 -12.66 15.96
CA SER A 18 -3.71 -12.50 16.00
C SER A 18 -4.21 -11.70 14.80
N GLU A 19 -5.34 -12.12 14.25
CA GLU A 19 -6.01 -11.45 13.14
C GLU A 19 -7.33 -10.84 13.62
N SER A 20 -7.61 -9.61 13.16
CA SER A 20 -8.93 -8.98 13.33
C SER A 20 -9.30 -8.25 12.03
N LYS A 21 -10.55 -7.80 11.91
CA LYS A 21 -11.03 -7.10 10.70
C LYS A 21 -10.30 -5.79 10.42
N GLY A 22 -9.76 -5.12 11.45
CA GLY A 22 -9.12 -3.80 11.30
C GLY A 22 -7.61 -3.80 11.51
N SER A 23 -7.09 -4.64 12.41
CA SER A 23 -5.67 -4.61 12.78
C SER A 23 -5.16 -5.96 13.22
N TRP A 24 -3.94 -6.29 12.83
CA TRP A 24 -3.31 -7.57 13.14
C TRP A 24 -2.17 -7.36 14.12
N ILE A 25 -2.01 -8.32 15.04
CA ILE A 25 -0.87 -8.33 15.96
C ILE A 25 0.20 -9.22 15.34
N VAL A 26 1.37 -8.64 15.11
CA VAL A 26 2.53 -9.33 14.53
C VAL A 26 3.73 -9.27 15.45
N GLU A 27 4.59 -10.28 15.38
CA GLU A 27 5.87 -10.37 16.05
C GLU A 27 6.98 -10.21 15.00
N ALA A 28 7.89 -9.25 15.20
CA ALA A 28 9.03 -9.05 14.33
C ALA A 28 10.01 -10.23 14.46
N LEU A 29 10.46 -10.79 13.33
CA LEU A 29 11.43 -11.90 13.34
C LEU A 29 12.86 -11.44 13.14
N GLU A 30 13.04 -10.18 12.73
CA GLU A 30 14.32 -9.52 12.53
C GLU A 30 14.24 -8.07 13.00
N SER A 31 15.39 -7.45 13.25
CA SER A 31 15.45 -6.04 13.62
C SER A 31 15.46 -5.18 12.37
N PHE A 32 14.66 -4.11 12.34
CA PHE A 32 14.57 -3.21 11.19
C PHE A 32 14.24 -1.77 11.60
N GLU A 33 14.44 -0.84 10.67
CA GLU A 33 13.96 0.55 10.81
C GLU A 33 12.62 0.71 10.10
N ASP A 34 11.67 1.29 10.83
CA ASP A 34 10.36 1.63 10.33
C ASP A 34 10.17 3.15 10.35
N ASP A 35 9.42 3.66 9.37
CA ASP A 35 8.96 5.04 9.37
C ASP A 35 7.46 5.03 9.71
N ILE A 36 7.15 5.58 10.89
CA ILE A 36 5.79 5.79 11.36
C ILE A 36 5.60 7.30 11.47
N GLN A 37 4.71 7.84 10.65
CA GLN A 37 4.36 9.27 10.67
C GLN A 37 5.59 10.21 10.54
N GLY A 38 6.58 9.84 9.73
CA GLY A 38 7.81 10.62 9.54
C GLY A 38 8.87 10.41 10.64
N THR A 39 8.60 9.54 11.62
CA THR A 39 9.54 9.23 12.70
C THR A 39 10.16 7.86 12.48
N LYS A 40 11.49 7.85 12.34
CA LYS A 40 12.27 6.62 12.27
C LYS A 40 12.27 5.91 13.63
N THR A 41 11.71 4.71 13.65
CA THR A 41 11.63 3.86 14.85
C THR A 41 12.37 2.55 14.59
N LYS A 42 13.28 2.19 15.49
CA LYS A 42 13.96 0.88 15.45
C LYS A 42 13.06 -0.18 16.08
N VAL A 43 12.75 -1.21 15.31
CA VAL A 43 12.02 -2.39 15.75
C VAL A 43 13.01 -3.50 16.04
N LYS A 44 12.89 -4.14 17.20
CA LYS A 44 13.74 -5.28 17.58
C LYS A 44 13.08 -6.61 17.21
N ALA A 45 13.88 -7.62 16.91
CA ALA A 45 13.38 -8.99 16.82
C ALA A 45 12.67 -9.41 18.12
N GLY A 46 11.51 -10.06 18.00
CA GLY A 46 10.61 -10.44 19.09
C GLY A 46 9.64 -9.34 19.54
N GLU A 47 9.80 -8.10 19.06
CA GLU A 47 8.88 -6.99 19.37
C GLU A 47 7.51 -7.23 18.73
N ARG A 48 6.44 -6.97 19.47
CA ARG A 48 5.06 -7.10 18.99
C ARG A 48 4.51 -5.76 18.55
N ARG A 49 3.80 -5.75 17.43
CA ARG A 49 3.16 -4.54 16.88
C ARG A 49 1.77 -4.81 16.36
N ILE A 50 0.96 -3.77 16.41
CA ILE A 50 -0.35 -3.70 15.77
C ILE A 50 -0.15 -3.04 14.41
N VAL A 51 -0.51 -3.73 13.34
CA VAL A 51 -0.31 -3.26 11.97
C VAL A 51 -1.59 -3.46 11.15
N ALA A 52 -1.74 -2.63 10.12
CA ALA A 52 -2.86 -2.77 9.19
C ALA A 52 -2.62 -3.97 8.23
N PRO A 53 -3.66 -4.78 7.92
CA PRO A 53 -3.49 -6.00 7.12
C PRO A 53 -2.95 -5.75 5.70
N ASN A 54 -3.23 -4.58 5.12
CA ASN A 54 -2.76 -4.17 3.80
C ASN A 54 -1.23 -3.96 3.70
N LEU A 55 -0.55 -3.85 4.85
CA LEU A 55 0.91 -3.76 4.91
C LEU A 55 1.58 -5.14 5.03
N LEU A 56 0.79 -6.23 5.09
CA LEU A 56 1.28 -7.59 5.31
C LEU A 56 1.11 -8.48 4.08
N PHE A 57 2.23 -8.81 3.44
CA PHE A 57 2.29 -9.58 2.21
C PHE A 57 2.64 -11.05 2.47
N LYS A 58 2.16 -11.96 1.62
CA LYS A 58 2.44 -13.41 1.75
C LYS A 58 3.84 -13.81 1.27
N LYS A 59 4.43 -13.02 0.37
CA LYS A 59 5.77 -13.23 -0.17
C LYS A 59 6.59 -11.96 0.01
N GLU A 60 7.89 -12.13 0.04
CA GLU A 60 8.85 -11.02 -0.05
C GLU A 60 8.73 -10.45 -1.46
N ASP A 61 8.05 -9.33 -1.57
CA ASP A 61 7.87 -8.63 -2.83
C ASP A 61 7.74 -7.15 -2.50
N LEU A 62 8.51 -6.32 -3.19
CA LEU A 62 8.44 -4.89 -2.97
C LEU A 62 7.05 -4.43 -3.41
N PRO A 63 6.39 -3.51 -2.68
CA PRO A 63 5.17 -2.91 -3.17
C PRO A 63 5.42 -2.38 -4.59
N PRO A 64 4.44 -2.50 -5.50
CA PRO A 64 4.62 -2.05 -6.87
C PRO A 64 5.09 -0.59 -6.84
N PRO A 65 6.03 -0.22 -7.72
CA PRO A 65 6.51 1.15 -7.77
C PRO A 65 5.32 2.09 -7.85
N ILE A 66 5.36 3.16 -7.07
CA ILE A 66 4.39 4.25 -7.21
C ILE A 66 4.48 4.65 -8.68
N ARG A 67 3.38 4.51 -9.43
CA ARG A 67 3.39 4.86 -10.84
C ARG A 67 3.81 6.33 -10.91
N GLU A 68 5.00 6.58 -11.43
CA GLU A 68 5.36 7.92 -11.87
C GLU A 68 4.27 8.33 -12.86
N HIS A 69 3.81 9.57 -12.78
CA HIS A 69 2.81 10.14 -13.69
C HIS A 69 1.33 9.82 -13.42
N VAL A 70 0.91 9.39 -12.21
CA VAL A 70 -0.53 9.25 -11.90
C VAL A 70 -1.28 10.58 -12.07
N TYR A 71 -0.64 11.70 -11.72
CA TYR A 71 -1.25 13.02 -11.85
C TYR A 71 -1.43 13.39 -13.33
N GLU A 72 -0.38 13.21 -14.13
CA GLU A 72 -0.35 13.49 -15.57
C GLU A 72 -1.37 12.61 -16.31
N LEU A 73 -1.44 11.32 -15.98
CA LEU A 73 -2.41 10.40 -16.59
C LEU A 73 -3.87 10.73 -16.21
N LYS A 74 -4.10 11.31 -15.02
CA LYS A 74 -5.42 11.84 -14.65
C LYS A 74 -5.75 13.10 -15.43
N MET A 75 -4.78 13.98 -15.64
CA MET A 75 -4.95 15.22 -16.41
C MET A 75 -5.24 14.92 -17.88
N GLU A 76 -4.50 14.00 -18.50
CA GLU A 76 -4.75 13.55 -19.88
C GLU A 76 -6.16 12.99 -20.06
N LYS A 77 -6.62 12.14 -19.14
CA LYS A 77 -7.99 11.60 -19.17
C LYS A 77 -9.04 12.70 -19.03
N LYS A 78 -8.80 13.67 -18.15
CA LYS A 78 -9.71 14.80 -17.96
C LYS A 78 -9.78 15.67 -19.20
N LEU A 79 -8.64 15.95 -19.84
CA LEU A 79 -8.58 16.74 -21.07
C LEU A 79 -9.33 16.04 -22.20
N LYS A 80 -9.08 14.73 -22.40
CA LYS A 80 -9.79 13.94 -23.41
C LYS A 80 -11.31 13.98 -23.21
N HIS A 81 -11.75 13.85 -21.96
CA HIS A 81 -13.18 13.90 -21.65
C HIS A 81 -13.82 15.25 -22.00
N LEU A 82 -13.12 16.35 -21.75
CA LEU A 82 -13.60 17.70 -22.12
C LEU A 82 -13.73 17.86 -23.63
N ILE A 83 -12.74 17.39 -24.41
CA ILE A 83 -12.78 17.42 -25.87
C ILE A 83 -13.95 16.58 -26.41
N ASP A 84 -14.09 15.34 -25.92
CA ASP A 84 -15.20 14.47 -26.32
C ASP A 84 -16.59 15.07 -25.99
N GLU A 85 -16.70 15.89 -24.94
CA GLU A 85 -17.94 16.60 -24.60
C GLU A 85 -18.19 17.82 -25.48
N GLU A 86 -17.13 18.53 -25.90
CA GLU A 86 -17.19 19.66 -26.82
C GLU A 86 -17.62 19.20 -28.22
N GLU A 87 -16.97 18.16 -28.76
CA GLU A 87 -17.31 17.56 -30.06
C GLU A 87 -18.77 17.08 -30.11
N LYS A 88 -19.25 16.43 -29.03
CA LYS A 88 -20.66 16.01 -28.92
C LYS A 88 -21.67 17.14 -28.82
N LYS A 89 -21.24 18.34 -28.42
CA LYS A 89 -22.11 19.54 -28.41
C LYS A 89 -22.14 20.17 -29.79
N GLU A 90 -21.01 20.23 -30.49
CA GLU A 90 -20.95 20.72 -31.87
C GLU A 90 -21.77 19.85 -32.82
N ASP A 91 -21.66 18.51 -32.73
CA ASP A 91 -22.45 17.55 -33.54
C ASP A 91 -23.98 17.60 -33.32
N LYS A 92 -24.46 18.24 -32.24
CA LYS A 92 -25.90 18.37 -31.94
C LYS A 92 -26.50 19.71 -32.37
N THR A 93 -25.68 20.62 -32.88
CA THR A 93 -26.09 21.98 -33.24
C THR A 93 -26.11 22.22 -34.76
N ASP A 94 -25.73 21.22 -35.56
CA ASP A 94 -26.03 21.06 -36.99
C ASP A 94 -27.25 20.14 -37.22
#